data_AF-A0A2G5CD76-F1
#
_entry.id   AF-A0A2G5CD76-F1
#
_cell.length_a   1.000
_cell.length_b   1.000
_cell.length_c   1.000
_cell.angle_alpha   90.00
_cell.angle_beta   90.00
_cell.angle_gamma   90.00
#
_symmetry.space_group_name_H-M   'P 1'
#
loop_
_entity.id
_entity.type
_entity.pdbx_description
1 polymer ?
#
loop_
_entity_poly.entity_id
_entity_poly.type
_entity_poly.pdbx_seq_one_letter_code
_entity_poly.pdbx_strand_id
1 'polypeptide(L)'
;MVESIQKKMEELRMKCERELPIQQQRANNAALAFRNSLESIKLTAQQTIQDQVKYGQLQAQLRELEGDLVKALAVKNSKEAKRIMVSESISIAKAKTEALKKSLHDLNTRKDEYAAIMSQQLLGLATIKEKANQGMKEKEEIQELISWYNSVLGLRIEPGRGVKFIFKNINVKDPDEEYSFTVLFAHNTYNLMNCDPHLDGTKEMIQELNQTNGFFEFVRTMRERFKAAASNGFRPQSTTTQPDLYTVSVSAPAEEVDRTPTPAKGNRDRKGKFSGSPKSTPPIRRSSRMKVSCKEVSPGSAGSASSVRRSARLKAKTSGK
;
A
#
# COMPACT_ATOMS: atom_id res chain seq x y z
N MET A 1 -102.38 -94.56 73.28
CA MET A 1 -101.45 -94.29 72.17
C MET A 1 -101.82 -93.00 71.41
N VAL A 2 -103.11 -92.73 71.18
CA VAL A 2 -103.63 -91.55 70.44
C VAL A 2 -103.38 -90.20 71.13
N GLU A 3 -103.57 -90.10 72.46
CA GLU A 3 -103.35 -88.85 73.21
C GLU A 3 -101.86 -88.40 73.25
N SER A 4 -100.92 -89.35 73.22
CA SER A 4 -99.48 -89.07 73.16
C SER A 4 -99.07 -88.46 71.81
N ILE A 5 -99.76 -88.86 70.74
CA ILE A 5 -99.57 -88.35 69.38
C ILE A 5 -100.14 -86.93 69.28
N GLN A 6 -101.33 -86.69 69.83
CA GLN A 6 -101.94 -85.35 69.89
C GLN A 6 -101.06 -84.36 70.65
N LYS A 7 -100.53 -84.74 71.83
CA LYS A 7 -99.65 -83.87 72.61
C LYS A 7 -98.35 -83.52 71.88
N LYS A 8 -97.76 -84.47 71.13
CA LYS A 8 -96.58 -84.23 70.28
C LYS A 8 -96.89 -83.34 69.07
N MET A 9 -98.06 -83.51 68.46
CA MET A 9 -98.53 -82.65 67.35
C MET A 9 -98.74 -81.21 67.81
N GLU A 10 -99.33 -81.02 68.99
CA GLU A 10 -99.51 -79.70 69.61
C GLU A 10 -98.15 -79.06 69.95
N GLU A 11 -97.20 -79.84 70.46
CA GLU A 11 -95.85 -79.36 70.76
C GLU A 11 -95.07 -78.95 69.50
N LEU A 12 -95.20 -79.71 68.41
CA LEU A 12 -94.62 -79.37 67.10
C LEU A 12 -95.28 -78.12 66.49
N ARG A 13 -96.60 -77.98 66.63
CA ARG A 13 -97.33 -76.79 66.20
C ARG A 13 -96.84 -75.55 66.95
N MET A 14 -96.74 -75.62 68.28
CA MET A 14 -96.23 -74.53 69.11
C MET A 14 -94.75 -74.20 68.84
N LYS A 15 -93.94 -75.16 68.36
CA LYS A 15 -92.57 -74.90 67.87
C LYS A 15 -92.60 -74.19 66.52
N CYS A 16 -93.42 -74.65 65.57
CA CYS A 16 -93.58 -74.00 64.26
C CYS A 16 -94.14 -72.58 64.37
N GLU A 17 -95.15 -72.34 65.23
CA GLU A 17 -95.73 -71.02 65.47
C GLU A 17 -94.73 -70.02 66.06
N ARG A 18 -93.74 -70.49 66.85
CA ARG A 18 -92.65 -69.66 67.38
C ARG A 18 -91.50 -69.45 66.38
N GLU A 19 -91.18 -70.47 65.59
CA GLU A 19 -90.05 -70.43 64.64
C GLU A 19 -90.38 -69.62 63.38
N LEU A 20 -91.62 -69.70 62.87
CA LEU A 20 -92.09 -68.95 61.69
C LEU A 20 -91.79 -67.44 61.74
N PRO A 21 -92.17 -66.67 62.79
CA PRO A 21 -91.89 -65.24 62.84
C PRO A 21 -90.40 -64.93 62.95
N ILE A 22 -89.61 -65.78 63.62
CA ILE A 22 -88.15 -65.64 63.71
C ILE A 22 -87.51 -65.82 62.33
N GLN A 23 -87.90 -66.85 61.59
CA GLN A 23 -87.41 -67.08 60.23
C GLN A 23 -87.87 -65.98 59.27
N GLN A 24 -89.12 -65.50 59.40
CA GLN A 24 -89.63 -64.36 58.63
C GLN A 24 -88.85 -63.08 58.91
N GLN A 25 -88.56 -62.78 60.18
CA GLN A 25 -87.76 -61.62 60.57
C GLN A 25 -86.33 -61.73 60.06
N ARG A 26 -85.72 -62.93 60.14
CA ARG A 26 -84.39 -63.19 59.59
C ARG A 26 -84.36 -63.01 58.08
N ALA A 27 -85.36 -63.52 57.36
CA ALA A 27 -85.52 -63.34 55.92
C ALA A 27 -85.69 -61.87 55.55
N ASN A 28 -86.53 -61.13 56.29
CA ASN A 28 -86.74 -59.70 56.09
C ASN A 28 -85.46 -58.89 56.34
N ASN A 29 -84.72 -59.18 57.42
CA ASN A 29 -83.46 -58.52 57.75
C ASN A 29 -82.38 -58.81 56.70
N ALA A 30 -82.27 -60.07 56.24
CA ALA A 30 -81.36 -60.44 55.16
C ALA A 30 -81.72 -59.73 53.84
N ALA A 31 -83.00 -59.65 53.50
CA ALA A 31 -83.47 -58.94 52.31
C ALA A 31 -83.22 -57.42 52.40
N LEU A 32 -83.32 -56.82 53.58
CA LEU A 32 -82.98 -55.41 53.82
C LEU A 32 -81.47 -55.17 53.71
N ALA A 33 -80.64 -56.00 54.34
CA ALA A 33 -79.18 -55.90 54.26
C ALA A 33 -78.69 -56.05 52.81
N PHE A 34 -79.27 -56.98 52.06
CA PHE A 34 -78.97 -57.17 50.64
C PHE A 34 -79.37 -55.94 49.81
N ARG A 35 -80.55 -55.36 50.05
CA ARG A 35 -80.98 -54.11 49.38
C ARG A 35 -80.02 -52.95 49.68
N ASN A 36 -79.62 -52.76 50.93
CA ASN A 36 -78.68 -51.71 51.31
C ASN A 36 -77.29 -51.92 50.68
N SER A 37 -76.83 -53.17 50.60
CA SER A 37 -75.58 -53.51 49.90
C SER A 37 -75.66 -53.21 48.40
N LEU A 38 -76.77 -53.56 47.75
CA LEU A 38 -76.99 -53.25 46.34
C LEU A 38 -77.00 -51.73 46.07
N GLU A 39 -77.67 -50.94 46.90
CA GLU A 39 -77.66 -49.47 46.76
C GLU A 39 -76.25 -48.90 47.00
N SER A 40 -75.49 -49.43 47.97
CA SER A 40 -74.09 -49.02 48.19
C SER A 40 -73.19 -49.34 46.98
N ILE A 41 -73.32 -50.55 46.41
CA ILE A 41 -72.59 -50.95 45.20
C ILE A 41 -72.97 -50.05 44.03
N LYS A 42 -74.26 -49.75 43.85
CA LYS A 42 -74.77 -48.88 42.80
C LYS A 42 -74.21 -47.46 42.92
N LEU A 43 -74.21 -46.87 44.12
CA LEU A 43 -73.61 -45.56 44.37
C LEU A 43 -72.11 -45.56 44.05
N THR A 44 -71.39 -46.60 44.49
CA THR A 44 -69.95 -46.75 44.23
C THR A 44 -69.65 -46.90 42.73
N ALA A 45 -70.46 -47.67 42.00
CA ALA A 45 -70.35 -47.81 40.56
C ALA A 45 -70.61 -46.48 39.83
N GLN A 46 -71.64 -45.74 40.24
CA GLN A 46 -71.93 -44.41 39.69
C GLN A 46 -70.79 -43.43 39.94
N GLN A 47 -70.20 -43.44 41.14
CA GLN A 47 -69.05 -42.60 41.48
C GLN A 47 -67.83 -42.95 40.62
N THR A 48 -67.55 -44.24 40.44
CA THR A 48 -66.42 -44.71 39.62
C THR A 48 -66.56 -44.27 38.17
N ILE A 49 -67.78 -44.31 37.62
CA ILE A 49 -68.07 -43.81 36.27
C ILE A 49 -67.81 -42.30 36.18
N GLN A 50 -68.25 -41.52 37.17
CA GLN A 50 -67.98 -40.06 37.18
C GLN A 50 -66.48 -39.77 37.25
N ASP A 51 -65.73 -40.50 38.07
CA ASP A 51 -64.30 -40.29 38.23
C ASP A 51 -63.51 -40.72 36.98
N GLN A 52 -63.94 -41.76 36.27
CA GLN A 52 -63.39 -42.13 34.96
C GLN A 52 -63.59 -41.02 33.92
N VAL A 53 -64.76 -40.38 33.89
CA VAL A 53 -65.03 -39.26 32.98
C VAL A 53 -64.11 -38.07 33.30
N LYS A 54 -63.98 -37.70 34.58
CA LYS A 54 -63.07 -36.62 35.01
C LYS A 54 -61.61 -36.94 34.67
N TYR A 55 -61.18 -38.18 34.89
CA TYR A 55 -59.84 -38.63 34.54
C TYR A 55 -59.58 -38.47 33.03
N GLY A 56 -60.54 -38.88 32.18
CA GLY A 56 -60.43 -38.68 30.74
C GLY A 56 -60.33 -37.21 30.33
N GLN A 57 -61.07 -36.32 30.99
CA GLN A 57 -60.98 -34.87 30.76
C GLN A 57 -59.60 -34.32 31.15
N LEU A 58 -59.08 -34.69 32.32
CA LEU A 58 -57.73 -34.29 32.76
C LEU A 58 -56.64 -34.83 31.83
N GLN A 59 -56.80 -36.06 31.34
CA GLN A 59 -55.86 -36.67 30.39
C GLN A 59 -55.86 -35.94 29.04
N ALA A 60 -57.03 -35.48 28.57
CA ALA A 60 -57.14 -34.67 27.36
C ALA A 60 -56.47 -33.30 27.53
N GLN A 61 -56.70 -32.62 28.66
CA GLN A 61 -56.05 -31.35 28.99
C GLN A 61 -54.54 -31.47 29.08
N LEU A 62 -54.02 -32.55 29.69
CA LEU A 62 -52.59 -32.81 29.76
C LEU A 62 -51.98 -32.91 28.36
N ARG A 63 -52.63 -33.66 27.46
CA ARG A 63 -52.18 -33.83 26.08
C ARG A 63 -52.18 -32.50 25.30
N GLU A 64 -53.18 -31.66 25.53
CA GLU A 64 -53.25 -30.33 24.92
C GLU A 64 -52.10 -29.42 25.40
N LEU A 65 -51.87 -29.37 26.72
CA LEU A 65 -50.78 -28.59 27.31
C LEU A 65 -49.39 -29.09 26.86
N GLU A 66 -49.19 -30.41 26.77
CA GLU A 66 -47.97 -30.99 26.20
C GLU A 66 -47.76 -30.56 24.75
N GLY A 67 -48.82 -30.58 23.93
CA GLY A 67 -48.77 -30.11 22.55
C GLY A 67 -48.39 -28.64 22.44
N ASP A 68 -48.96 -27.78 23.29
CA ASP A 68 -48.66 -26.36 23.30
C ASP A 68 -47.26 -26.05 23.83
N LEU A 69 -46.77 -26.82 24.81
CA LEU A 69 -45.39 -26.74 25.26
C LEU A 69 -44.41 -27.06 24.13
N VAL A 70 -44.67 -28.12 23.35
CA VAL A 70 -43.84 -28.48 22.19
C VAL A 70 -43.84 -27.36 21.14
N LYS A 71 -45.00 -26.78 20.82
CA LYS A 71 -45.10 -25.62 19.90
C LYS A 71 -44.32 -24.41 20.43
N ALA A 72 -44.46 -24.09 21.71
CA ALA A 72 -43.77 -22.97 22.35
C ALA A 72 -42.24 -23.15 22.34
N LEU A 73 -41.76 -24.38 22.59
CA LEU A 73 -40.35 -24.73 22.50
C LEU A 73 -39.80 -24.58 21.07
N ALA A 74 -40.56 -25.02 20.06
CA ALA A 74 -40.16 -24.84 18.66
C ALA A 74 -40.01 -23.35 18.29
N VAL A 75 -40.95 -22.50 18.71
CA VAL A 75 -40.86 -21.04 18.50
C VAL A 75 -39.68 -20.43 19.25
N LYS A 76 -39.43 -20.85 20.50
CA LYS A 76 -38.27 -20.39 21.29
C LYS A 76 -36.96 -20.73 20.59
N ASN A 77 -36.77 -21.97 20.18
CA ASN A 77 -35.55 -22.44 19.51
C ASN A 77 -35.33 -21.71 18.17
N SER A 78 -36.40 -21.50 17.40
CA SER A 78 -36.33 -20.70 16.15
C SER A 78 -35.90 -19.25 16.42
N LYS A 79 -36.47 -18.60 17.43
CA LYS A 79 -36.08 -17.24 17.83
C LYS A 79 -34.63 -17.19 18.30
N GLU A 80 -34.17 -18.20 19.03
CA GLU A 80 -32.79 -18.29 19.50
C GLU A 80 -31.78 -18.48 18.36
N ALA A 81 -32.06 -19.38 17.42
CA ALA A 81 -31.25 -19.56 16.23
C ALA A 81 -31.13 -18.25 15.42
N LYS A 82 -32.24 -17.51 15.25
CA LYS A 82 -32.23 -16.19 14.60
C LYS A 82 -31.35 -15.19 15.35
N ARG A 83 -31.39 -15.16 16.68
CA ARG A 83 -30.53 -14.28 17.49
C ARG A 83 -29.05 -14.61 17.31
N ILE A 84 -28.69 -15.90 17.31
CA ILE A 84 -27.31 -16.35 17.10
C ILE A 84 -26.82 -15.90 15.72
N MET A 85 -27.58 -16.17 14.64
CA MET A 85 -27.20 -15.74 13.29
C MET A 85 -27.02 -14.23 13.16
N VAL A 86 -27.92 -13.44 13.77
CA VAL A 86 -27.78 -11.98 13.77
C VAL A 86 -26.53 -11.55 14.54
N SER A 87 -26.26 -12.14 15.70
CA SER A 87 -25.06 -11.85 16.49
C SER A 87 -23.76 -12.17 15.72
N GLU A 88 -23.71 -13.30 15.02
CA GLU A 88 -22.59 -13.67 14.16
C GLU A 88 -22.41 -12.68 13.02
N SER A 89 -23.51 -12.30 12.35
CA SER A 89 -23.46 -11.31 11.27
C SER A 89 -22.96 -9.94 11.75
N ILE A 90 -23.37 -9.51 12.94
CA ILE A 90 -22.90 -8.27 13.59
C ILE A 90 -21.40 -8.37 13.89
N SER A 91 -20.95 -9.52 14.42
CA SER A 91 -19.55 -9.75 14.75
C SER A 91 -18.66 -9.72 13.49
N ILE A 92 -19.12 -10.33 12.39
CA ILE A 92 -18.45 -10.25 11.09
C ILE A 92 -18.42 -8.82 10.56
N ALA A 93 -19.53 -8.09 10.64
CA ALA A 93 -19.60 -6.70 10.20
C ALA A 93 -18.65 -5.80 11.01
N LYS A 94 -18.60 -5.96 12.33
CA LYS A 94 -17.66 -5.26 13.21
C LYS A 94 -16.21 -5.53 12.84
N ALA A 95 -15.84 -6.80 12.62
CA ALA A 95 -14.48 -7.16 12.21
C ALA A 95 -14.08 -6.49 10.88
N LYS A 96 -15.01 -6.45 9.90
CA LYS A 96 -14.77 -5.76 8.63
C LYS A 96 -14.62 -4.25 8.82
N THR A 97 -15.46 -3.62 9.63
CA THR A 97 -15.37 -2.18 9.92
C THR A 97 -14.03 -1.83 10.57
N GLU A 98 -13.56 -2.63 11.52
CA GLU A 98 -12.26 -2.41 12.17
C GLU A 98 -11.08 -2.63 11.21
N ALA A 99 -11.14 -3.63 10.33
CA ALA A 99 -10.14 -3.82 9.28
C ALA A 99 -10.07 -2.63 8.31
N LEU A 100 -11.22 -2.09 7.90
CA LEU A 100 -11.30 -0.90 7.04
C LEU A 100 -10.76 0.34 7.73
N LYS A 101 -11.08 0.54 9.02
CA LYS A 101 -10.53 1.66 9.81
C LYS A 101 -9.01 1.62 9.87
N LYS A 102 -8.41 0.45 10.10
CA LYS A 102 -6.96 0.28 10.09
C LYS A 102 -6.36 0.66 8.72
N SER A 103 -6.94 0.12 7.64
CA SER A 103 -6.47 0.45 6.29
C SER A 103 -6.61 1.94 5.95
N LEU A 104 -7.66 2.62 6.42
CA LEU A 104 -7.82 4.06 6.23
C LEU A 104 -6.77 4.86 7.02
N HIS A 105 -6.46 4.43 8.24
CA HIS A 105 -5.42 5.06 9.04
C HIS A 105 -4.07 4.95 8.34
N ASP A 106 -3.69 3.76 7.88
CA ASP A 106 -2.44 3.51 7.14
C ASP A 106 -2.36 4.30 5.83
N LEU A 107 -3.47 4.46 5.13
CA LEU A 107 -3.51 5.27 3.91
C LEU A 107 -3.35 6.75 4.22
N ASN A 108 -3.93 7.23 5.32
CA ASN A 108 -3.81 8.63 5.72
C ASN A 108 -2.40 8.97 6.20
N THR A 109 -1.75 8.10 6.98
CA THR A 109 -0.35 8.30 7.39
C THR A 109 0.57 8.38 6.18
N ARG A 110 0.40 7.46 5.21
CA ARG A 110 1.17 7.49 3.96
C ARG A 110 0.90 8.74 3.11
N LYS A 111 -0.33 9.21 3.06
CA LYS A 111 -0.68 10.49 2.41
C LYS A 111 0.07 11.65 3.05
N ASP A 112 0.14 11.68 4.38
CA ASP A 112 0.80 12.74 5.13
C ASP A 112 2.34 12.68 4.95
N GLU A 113 2.92 11.48 4.89
CA GLU A 113 4.33 11.28 4.51
C GLU A 113 4.64 11.84 3.11
N TYR A 114 3.80 11.51 2.11
CA TYR A 114 3.97 12.05 0.76
C TYR A 114 3.82 13.57 0.71
N ALA A 115 2.88 14.14 1.46
CA ALA A 115 2.73 15.58 1.56
C ALA A 115 3.97 16.25 2.17
N ALA A 116 4.59 15.64 3.19
CA ALA A 116 5.82 16.12 3.80
C ALA A 116 7.00 16.08 2.82
N ILE A 117 7.19 14.96 2.11
CA ILE A 117 8.24 14.80 1.09
C ILE A 117 8.07 15.84 -0.02
N MET A 118 6.86 16.00 -0.54
CA MET A 118 6.57 16.96 -1.60
C MET A 118 6.80 18.41 -1.15
N SER A 119 6.44 18.73 0.10
CA SER A 119 6.73 20.05 0.68
C SER A 119 8.24 20.32 0.78
N GLN A 120 9.02 19.31 1.21
CA GLN A 120 10.48 19.42 1.28
C GLN A 120 11.11 19.60 -0.11
N GLN A 121 10.62 18.86 -1.12
CA GLN A 121 11.09 18.99 -2.50
C GLN A 121 10.76 20.36 -3.09
N LEU A 122 9.55 20.88 -2.86
CA LEU A 122 9.16 22.22 -3.29
C LEU A 122 10.05 23.30 -2.66
N LEU A 123 10.35 23.18 -1.37
CA LEU A 123 11.28 24.09 -0.69
C LEU A 123 12.68 24.01 -1.31
N GLY A 124 13.20 22.79 -1.52
CA GLY A 124 14.49 22.58 -2.18
C GLY A 124 14.57 23.23 -3.56
N LEU A 125 13.53 23.05 -4.39
CA LEU A 125 13.45 23.67 -5.71
C LEU A 125 13.41 25.21 -5.63
N ALA A 126 12.68 25.77 -4.68
CA ALA A 126 12.64 27.22 -4.47
C ALA A 126 14.04 27.78 -4.15
N THR A 127 14.78 27.12 -3.26
CA THR A 127 16.15 27.55 -2.91
C THR A 127 17.13 27.44 -4.08
N ILE A 128 17.02 26.39 -4.90
CA ILE A 128 17.87 26.23 -6.10
C ILE A 128 17.55 27.34 -7.11
N LYS A 129 16.26 27.64 -7.32
CA LYS A 129 15.83 28.70 -8.22
C LYS A 129 16.33 30.07 -7.77
N GLU A 130 16.24 30.36 -6.48
CA GLU A 130 16.75 31.61 -5.91
C GLU A 130 18.27 31.75 -6.11
N LYS A 131 19.04 30.69 -5.81
CA LYS A 131 20.49 30.68 -6.05
C LYS A 131 20.85 30.83 -7.52
N ALA A 132 20.09 30.20 -8.42
CA ALA A 132 20.30 30.32 -9.86
C ALA A 132 20.03 31.76 -10.34
N ASN A 133 18.95 32.39 -9.86
CA ASN A 133 18.63 33.78 -10.18
C ASN A 133 19.73 34.73 -9.68
N GLN A 134 20.23 34.52 -8.45
CA GLN A 134 21.33 35.31 -7.89
C GLN A 134 22.61 35.14 -8.72
N GLY A 135 22.97 33.90 -9.08
CA GLY A 135 24.13 33.63 -9.93
C GLY A 135 23.99 34.14 -11.37
N MET A 136 22.76 34.28 -11.90
CA MET A 136 22.53 34.96 -13.18
C MET A 136 22.80 36.46 -13.06
N LYS A 137 22.28 37.10 -12.01
CA LYS A 137 22.49 38.52 -11.76
C LYS A 137 23.97 38.87 -11.61
N GLU A 138 24.72 38.08 -10.83
CA GLU A 138 26.17 38.25 -10.67
C GLU A 138 26.93 38.12 -12.01
N LYS A 139 26.51 37.17 -12.87
CA LYS A 139 27.10 37.03 -14.20
C LYS A 139 26.80 38.20 -15.12
N GLU A 140 25.58 38.73 -15.07
CA GLU A 140 25.18 39.93 -15.84
C GLU A 140 26.02 41.14 -15.41
N GLU A 141 26.18 41.36 -14.11
CA GLU A 141 27.02 42.45 -13.55
C GLU A 141 28.49 42.32 -13.99
N ILE A 142 29.06 41.12 -13.93
CA ILE A 142 30.44 40.86 -14.39
C ILE A 142 30.57 41.11 -15.90
N GLN A 143 29.58 40.69 -16.69
CA GLN A 143 29.60 40.87 -18.14
C GLN A 143 29.48 42.35 -18.54
N GLU A 144 28.66 43.13 -17.84
CA GLU A 144 28.56 44.58 -18.01
C GLU A 144 29.91 45.25 -17.70
N LEU A 145 30.55 44.86 -16.59
CA LEU A 145 31.85 45.38 -16.20
C LEU A 145 32.94 45.04 -17.23
N ILE A 146 32.99 43.79 -17.72
CA ILE A 146 33.92 43.37 -18.78
C ILE A 146 33.69 44.21 -20.05
N SER A 147 32.44 44.44 -20.44
CA SER A 147 32.10 45.23 -21.62
C SER A 147 32.55 46.68 -21.48
N TRP A 148 32.35 47.28 -20.30
CA TRP A 148 32.83 48.62 -19.96
C TRP A 148 34.36 48.72 -20.07
N TYR A 149 35.11 47.80 -19.44
CA TYR A 149 36.58 47.79 -19.52
C TYR A 149 37.08 47.57 -20.95
N ASN A 150 36.46 46.64 -21.70
CA ASN A 150 36.84 46.39 -23.08
C ASN A 150 36.68 47.66 -23.94
N SER A 151 35.57 48.39 -23.74
CA SER A 151 35.30 49.65 -24.45
C SER A 151 36.26 50.76 -24.06
N VAL A 152 36.50 50.98 -22.76
CA VAL A 152 37.33 52.09 -22.26
C VAL A 152 38.81 51.86 -22.57
N LEU A 153 39.30 50.63 -22.38
CA LEU A 153 40.71 50.32 -22.60
C LEU A 153 41.02 50.06 -24.07
N GLY A 154 40.02 49.72 -24.89
CA GLY A 154 40.23 49.16 -26.22
C GLY A 154 41.02 47.85 -26.14
N LEU A 155 40.81 47.05 -25.10
CA LEU A 155 41.49 45.78 -24.87
C LEU A 155 40.46 44.69 -24.66
N ARG A 156 40.51 43.65 -25.48
CA ARG A 156 39.68 42.45 -25.36
C ARG A 156 40.57 41.25 -25.11
N ILE A 157 40.18 40.41 -24.17
CA ILE A 157 40.90 39.19 -23.79
C ILE A 157 40.07 37.99 -24.20
N GLU A 158 40.65 37.09 -24.98
CA GLU A 158 40.01 35.84 -25.41
C GLU A 158 40.72 34.62 -24.81
N PRO A 159 39.98 33.70 -24.17
CA PRO A 159 40.54 32.42 -23.74
C PRO A 159 40.67 31.45 -24.92
N GLY A 160 41.75 30.67 -24.94
CA GLY A 160 42.00 29.64 -25.96
C GLY A 160 43.14 28.71 -25.56
N ARG A 161 43.93 28.22 -26.53
CA ARG A 161 45.15 27.43 -26.27
C ARG A 161 46.18 28.23 -25.45
N GLY A 162 46.15 29.56 -25.57
CA GLY A 162 46.76 30.52 -24.66
C GLY A 162 45.77 31.67 -24.45
N VAL A 163 46.17 32.70 -23.70
CA VAL A 163 45.36 33.91 -23.51
C VAL A 163 45.73 34.90 -24.60
N LYS A 164 44.77 35.24 -25.47
CA LYS A 164 44.95 36.21 -26.55
C LYS A 164 44.48 37.58 -26.09
N PHE A 165 45.37 38.57 -26.19
CA PHE A 165 45.11 39.98 -25.92
C PHE A 165 44.93 40.68 -27.25
N ILE A 166 43.85 41.42 -27.41
CA ILE A 166 43.47 42.11 -28.64
C ILE A 166 43.25 43.57 -28.30
N PHE A 167 44.09 44.44 -28.86
CA PHE A 167 43.97 45.87 -28.74
C PHE A 167 43.26 46.47 -29.96
N LYS A 168 42.39 47.42 -29.69
CA LYS A 168 41.80 48.39 -30.62
C LYS A 168 42.21 49.79 -30.20
N ASN A 169 41.85 50.81 -30.98
CA ASN A 169 42.21 52.21 -30.73
C ASN A 169 43.75 52.39 -30.65
N ILE A 170 44.49 51.68 -31.50
CA ILE A 170 45.95 51.81 -31.62
C ILE A 170 46.29 52.71 -32.81
N ASN A 171 45.75 52.40 -33.98
CA ASN A 171 45.90 53.22 -35.18
C ASN A 171 44.85 54.34 -35.18
N VAL A 172 45.29 55.60 -35.24
CA VAL A 172 44.39 56.76 -35.24
C VAL A 172 43.59 56.86 -36.55
N LYS A 173 44.12 56.30 -37.65
CA LYS A 173 43.46 56.32 -38.97
C LYS A 173 42.38 55.26 -39.10
N ASP A 174 42.55 54.12 -38.42
CA ASP A 174 41.59 53.03 -38.36
C ASP A 174 41.49 52.51 -36.92
N PRO A 175 40.59 53.10 -36.09
CA PRO A 175 40.45 52.73 -34.70
C PRO A 175 39.98 51.29 -34.47
N ASP A 176 39.36 50.67 -35.48
CA ASP A 176 38.84 49.29 -35.41
C ASP A 176 39.90 48.25 -35.77
N GLU A 177 41.07 48.66 -36.28
CA GLU A 177 42.20 47.78 -36.58
C GLU A 177 42.68 47.05 -35.31
N GLU A 178 42.74 45.71 -35.39
CA GLU A 178 43.07 44.85 -34.27
C GLU A 178 44.56 44.50 -34.23
N TYR A 179 45.19 44.74 -33.08
CA TYR A 179 46.58 44.38 -32.80
C TYR A 179 46.56 43.34 -31.68
N SER A 180 47.14 42.16 -31.88
CA SER A 180 46.98 41.07 -30.94
C SER A 180 48.25 40.29 -30.64
N PHE A 181 48.31 39.73 -29.44
CA PHE A 181 49.34 38.78 -29.06
C PHE A 181 48.75 37.69 -28.17
N THR A 182 49.34 36.50 -28.21
CA THR A 182 48.87 35.35 -27.43
C THR A 182 49.98 34.85 -26.53
N VAL A 183 49.71 34.80 -25.22
CA VAL A 183 50.65 34.26 -24.22
C VAL A 183 50.15 32.92 -23.71
N LEU A 184 51.06 31.95 -23.67
CA LEU A 184 50.86 30.65 -23.03
C LEU A 184 51.72 30.58 -21.78
N PHE A 185 51.10 30.36 -20.63
CA PHE A 185 51.83 30.03 -19.40
C PHE A 185 51.92 28.51 -19.26
N ALA A 186 53.11 27.95 -19.44
CA ALA A 186 53.39 26.53 -19.35
C ALA A 186 54.73 26.28 -18.67
N HIS A 187 54.83 25.19 -17.89
CA HIS A 187 56.05 24.84 -17.16
C HIS A 187 56.60 25.98 -16.29
N ASN A 188 55.70 26.74 -15.67
CA ASN A 188 56.03 27.91 -14.86
C ASN A 188 56.75 29.04 -15.63
N THR A 189 56.56 29.09 -16.95
CA THR A 189 57.13 30.12 -17.84
C THR A 189 56.10 30.63 -18.85
N TYR A 190 56.14 31.93 -19.11
CA TYR A 190 55.39 32.59 -20.18
C TYR A 190 56.10 32.40 -21.52
N ASN A 191 55.32 32.02 -22.53
CA ASN A 191 55.77 31.85 -23.91
C ASN A 191 54.85 32.67 -24.83
N LEU A 192 55.45 33.43 -25.74
CA LEU A 192 54.71 34.15 -26.77
C LEU A 192 54.40 33.21 -27.94
N MET A 193 53.13 32.91 -28.16
CA MET A 193 52.69 32.01 -29.22
C MET A 193 52.49 32.72 -30.56
N ASN A 194 51.80 33.86 -30.53
CA ASN A 194 51.48 34.64 -31.72
C ASN A 194 51.58 36.13 -31.39
N CYS A 195 51.98 36.93 -32.36
CA CYS A 195 52.04 38.39 -32.26
C CYS A 195 51.77 38.96 -33.65
N ASP A 196 50.64 39.64 -33.79
CA ASP A 196 50.15 40.18 -35.05
C ASP A 196 49.75 41.64 -34.84
N PRO A 197 50.40 42.59 -35.49
CA PRO A 197 51.55 42.43 -36.39
C PRO A 197 52.86 42.10 -35.65
N HIS A 198 53.86 41.53 -36.36
CA HIS A 198 55.13 41.13 -35.74
C HIS A 198 55.88 42.33 -35.13
N LEU A 199 56.41 42.16 -33.92
CA LEU A 199 57.16 43.17 -33.19
C LEU A 199 58.60 42.69 -32.93
N ASP A 200 59.57 43.53 -33.28
CA ASP A 200 60.98 43.32 -32.96
C ASP A 200 61.22 43.45 -31.44
N GLY A 201 62.11 42.62 -30.90
CA GLY A 201 62.48 42.64 -29.48
C GLY A 201 61.51 41.90 -28.55
N THR A 202 60.57 41.11 -29.09
CA THR A 202 59.58 40.36 -28.30
C THR A 202 60.19 39.25 -27.45
N LYS A 203 61.36 38.74 -27.83
CA LYS A 203 62.06 37.67 -27.10
C LYS A 203 62.64 38.18 -25.78
N GLU A 204 63.27 39.36 -25.78
CA GLU A 204 63.78 40.01 -24.56
C GLU A 204 62.63 40.36 -23.61
N MET A 205 61.51 40.87 -24.13
CA MET A 205 60.33 41.20 -23.32
C MET A 205 59.74 39.97 -22.61
N ILE A 206 59.73 38.80 -23.26
CA ILE A 206 59.27 37.55 -22.63
C ILE A 206 60.27 37.05 -21.59
N GLN A 207 61.58 37.23 -21.81
CA GLN A 207 62.59 36.89 -20.81
C GLN A 207 62.45 37.77 -19.56
N GLU A 208 62.24 39.08 -19.75
CA GLU A 208 61.97 40.02 -18.66
C GLU A 208 60.68 39.68 -17.93
N LEU A 209 59.60 39.33 -18.64
CA LEU A 209 58.34 38.88 -18.04
C LEU A 209 58.56 37.63 -17.17
N ASN A 210 59.36 36.67 -17.63
CA ASN A 210 59.68 35.47 -16.86
C ASN A 210 60.57 35.74 -15.64
N GLN A 211 61.37 36.81 -15.66
CA GLN A 211 62.21 37.21 -14.52
C GLN A 211 61.45 38.02 -13.47
N THR A 212 60.62 38.96 -13.91
CA THR A 212 59.93 39.94 -13.05
C THR A 212 58.52 39.51 -12.64
N ASN A 213 57.92 38.57 -13.38
CA ASN A 213 56.50 38.22 -13.30
C ASN A 213 55.55 39.43 -13.44
N GLY A 214 56.04 40.52 -14.07
CA GLY A 214 55.33 41.80 -14.23
C GLY A 214 54.38 41.82 -15.42
N PHE A 215 53.29 41.06 -15.36
CA PHE A 215 52.39 40.89 -16.51
C PHE A 215 51.71 42.19 -16.98
N PHE A 216 51.32 43.07 -16.06
CA PHE A 216 50.69 44.35 -16.42
C PHE A 216 51.64 45.29 -17.18
N GLU A 217 52.90 45.36 -16.74
CA GLU A 217 53.92 46.15 -17.42
C GLU A 217 54.23 45.57 -18.80
N PHE A 218 54.29 44.23 -18.92
CA PHE A 218 54.44 43.58 -20.22
C PHE A 218 53.31 43.93 -21.20
N VAL A 219 52.04 43.87 -20.77
CA VAL A 219 50.88 44.24 -21.60
C VAL A 219 50.96 45.72 -22.03
N ARG A 220 51.39 46.61 -21.12
CA ARG A 220 51.57 48.04 -21.42
C ARG A 220 52.66 48.26 -22.46
N THR A 221 53.83 47.65 -22.28
CA THR A 221 54.95 47.74 -23.22
C THR A 221 54.57 47.18 -24.60
N MET A 222 53.83 46.05 -24.64
CA MET A 222 53.30 45.51 -25.90
C MET A 222 52.40 46.53 -26.62
N ARG A 223 51.51 47.21 -25.88
CA ARG A 223 50.65 48.24 -26.46
C ARG A 223 51.44 49.43 -27.01
N GLU A 224 52.46 49.89 -26.29
CA GLU A 224 53.33 50.99 -26.73
C GLU A 224 54.10 50.63 -28.00
N ARG A 225 54.62 49.39 -28.09
CA ARG A 225 55.30 48.87 -29.28
C ARG A 225 54.36 48.79 -30.49
N PHE A 226 53.12 48.34 -30.31
CA PHE A 226 52.12 48.37 -31.38
C PHE A 226 51.81 49.79 -31.85
N LYS A 227 51.68 50.76 -30.94
CA LYS A 227 51.49 52.19 -31.31
C LYS A 227 52.66 52.74 -32.12
N ALA A 228 53.89 52.42 -31.72
CA ALA A 228 55.09 52.83 -32.44
C ALA A 228 55.15 52.19 -33.85
N ALA A 229 54.81 50.90 -33.95
CA ALA A 229 54.79 50.20 -35.23
C ALA A 229 53.70 50.73 -36.18
N ALA A 230 52.50 51.04 -35.66
CA ALA A 230 51.42 51.66 -36.43
C ALA A 230 51.79 53.06 -36.94
N SER A 231 52.56 53.83 -36.15
CA SER A 231 53.00 55.19 -36.52
C SER A 231 54.12 55.20 -37.58
N ASN A 232 54.97 54.18 -37.57
CA ASN A 232 56.15 54.11 -38.44
C ASN A 232 55.90 53.44 -39.81
N GLY A 233 54.70 52.88 -40.04
CA GLY A 233 54.35 52.14 -41.26
C GLY A 233 55.07 50.80 -41.34
N PHE A 234 54.33 49.69 -41.43
CA PHE A 234 54.92 48.35 -41.51
C PHE A 234 55.84 48.20 -42.73
N ARG A 235 57.11 47.84 -42.49
CA ARG A 235 58.05 47.38 -43.51
C ARG A 235 58.24 45.86 -43.35
N PRO A 236 57.58 45.01 -44.15
CA PRO A 236 57.81 43.57 -44.09
C PRO A 236 59.20 43.25 -44.67
N GLN A 237 60.02 42.49 -43.93
CA GLN A 237 61.27 41.92 -44.46
C GLN A 237 61.06 40.44 -44.77
N SER A 238 61.20 40.09 -46.06
CA SER A 238 61.36 38.72 -46.54
C SER A 238 62.85 38.41 -46.61
N THR A 239 63.31 37.36 -45.92
CA THR A 239 64.67 36.82 -46.09
C THR A 239 64.66 35.62 -47.04
N THR A 240 65.06 35.91 -48.28
CA THR A 240 66.11 35.24 -49.08
C THR A 240 66.14 33.72 -49.20
N THR A 241 65.79 33.26 -50.40
CA THR A 241 66.12 31.98 -51.04
C THR A 241 67.60 31.94 -51.47
N GLN A 242 68.27 30.79 -51.29
CA GLN A 242 69.44 30.39 -52.07
C GLN A 242 69.32 28.90 -52.44
N PRO A 243 69.40 28.54 -53.74
CA PRO A 243 69.60 27.18 -54.23
C PRO A 243 71.08 26.94 -54.60
N ASP A 244 71.59 25.74 -54.38
CA ASP A 244 72.30 25.01 -55.43
C ASP A 244 72.57 23.54 -55.08
N LEU A 245 72.45 22.72 -56.12
CA LEU A 245 72.54 21.26 -56.16
C LEU A 245 73.99 20.75 -56.21
N TYR A 246 74.19 19.50 -55.77
CA TYR A 246 75.18 18.60 -56.36
C TYR A 246 74.49 17.33 -56.91
N THR A 247 74.68 17.13 -58.20
CA THR A 247 74.36 15.97 -59.06
C THR A 247 75.31 14.80 -58.73
N VAL A 248 74.96 13.51 -58.80
CA VAL A 248 75.02 12.57 -59.97
C VAL A 248 74.56 11.19 -59.43
N SER A 249 73.47 10.56 -59.94
CA SER A 249 73.35 9.64 -61.11
C SER A 249 73.83 8.20 -60.80
N VAL A 250 73.31 7.04 -61.24
CA VAL A 250 72.40 6.52 -62.30
C VAL A 250 71.87 5.17 -61.72
N SER A 251 70.63 4.69 -61.87
CA SER A 251 70.13 3.91 -63.03
C SER A 251 68.70 3.41 -62.78
N ALA A 252 67.84 3.61 -63.79
CA ALA A 252 66.56 2.93 -64.06
C ALA A 252 66.84 1.68 -64.96
N PRO A 253 65.89 0.91 -65.56
CA PRO A 253 64.46 1.16 -65.86
C PRO A 253 63.56 -0.12 -65.66
N ALA A 254 62.29 -0.30 -66.07
CA ALA A 254 61.30 0.41 -66.89
C ALA A 254 59.87 -0.17 -66.60
N GLU A 255 58.83 0.67 -66.78
CA GLU A 255 57.48 0.42 -67.38
C GLU A 255 56.51 -0.62 -66.75
N GLU A 256 55.18 -0.50 -66.70
CA GLU A 256 54.17 0.34 -67.41
C GLU A 256 52.77 0.22 -66.71
N VAL A 257 51.86 1.17 -66.99
CA VAL A 257 50.38 1.04 -67.13
C VAL A 257 49.44 0.95 -65.89
N ASP A 258 48.81 2.11 -65.62
CA ASP A 258 47.34 2.42 -65.71
C ASP A 258 46.33 2.09 -64.57
N ARG A 259 45.41 3.07 -64.41
CA ARG A 259 44.05 3.12 -63.82
C ARG A 259 43.80 3.18 -62.29
N THR A 260 43.17 4.29 -61.91
CA THR A 260 42.23 4.49 -60.77
C THR A 260 41.09 3.44 -60.76
N PRO A 261 40.43 3.10 -59.61
CA PRO A 261 39.64 4.05 -58.83
C PRO A 261 39.41 3.79 -57.31
N THR A 262 38.74 4.79 -56.72
CA THR A 262 37.99 5.03 -55.46
C THR A 262 37.51 3.88 -54.53
N PRO A 263 37.05 4.22 -53.29
CA PRO A 263 37.15 3.40 -52.09
C PRO A 263 35.92 2.51 -51.80
N ALA A 264 36.16 1.41 -51.07
CA ALA A 264 35.14 0.53 -50.54
C ALA A 264 34.50 1.07 -49.24
N LYS A 265 33.19 1.26 -49.29
CA LYS A 265 32.28 1.35 -48.13
C LYS A 265 32.24 0.02 -47.38
N GLY A 266 32.53 0.05 -46.09
CA GLY A 266 32.01 -0.92 -45.12
C GLY A 266 30.55 -0.58 -44.81
N ASN A 267 29.68 -1.55 -45.05
CA ASN A 267 28.23 -1.44 -45.05
C ASN A 267 27.65 -2.28 -43.91
N ARG A 268 26.41 -1.94 -43.54
CA ARG A 268 25.38 -2.74 -42.82
C ARG A 268 25.30 -2.54 -41.30
N ASP A 269 24.27 -1.84 -40.83
CA ASP A 269 22.85 -2.25 -40.66
C ASP A 269 22.68 -3.05 -39.34
N ARG A 270 21.69 -2.85 -38.46
CA ARG A 270 20.25 -2.62 -38.62
C ARG A 270 19.73 -1.86 -37.38
N LYS A 271 19.01 -0.74 -37.50
CA LYS A 271 17.54 -0.60 -37.61
C LYS A 271 16.70 -1.28 -36.51
N GLY A 272 15.99 -0.43 -35.76
CA GLY A 272 14.77 -0.73 -34.99
C GLY A 272 14.20 0.54 -34.35
N LYS A 273 13.39 1.32 -35.10
CA LYS A 273 12.51 2.38 -34.59
C LYS A 273 11.13 1.78 -34.32
N PHE A 274 10.44 2.15 -33.25
CA PHE A 274 9.31 3.09 -33.30
C PHE A 274 8.67 3.34 -31.92
N SER A 275 8.17 4.57 -31.77
CA SER A 275 7.40 5.14 -30.69
C SER A 275 5.90 4.81 -30.80
N GLY A 276 5.16 4.96 -29.68
CA GLY A 276 3.71 5.22 -29.69
C GLY A 276 2.91 4.59 -28.56
N SER A 277 2.28 5.41 -27.72
CA SER A 277 1.12 5.09 -26.89
C SER A 277 -0.17 5.47 -27.65
N PRO A 278 -1.36 4.84 -27.42
CA PRO A 278 -2.30 5.32 -26.38
C PRO A 278 -3.30 4.30 -25.76
N LYS A 279 -3.83 4.67 -24.57
CA LYS A 279 -5.10 4.36 -23.84
C LYS A 279 -5.99 3.12 -24.19
N SER A 280 -6.38 2.36 -23.15
CA SER A 280 -7.77 1.86 -22.90
C SER A 280 -7.94 1.06 -21.57
N THR A 281 -8.93 1.41 -20.73
CA THR A 281 -9.69 0.52 -19.79
C THR A 281 -10.80 -0.25 -20.56
N PRO A 282 -11.68 -1.17 -20.04
CA PRO A 282 -12.02 -1.67 -18.67
C PRO A 282 -12.15 -3.26 -18.67
N PRO A 283 -12.97 -4.03 -17.88
CA PRO A 283 -13.86 -3.75 -16.75
C PRO A 283 -13.82 -4.72 -15.53
N ILE A 284 -14.62 -4.31 -14.54
CA ILE A 284 -15.15 -5.00 -13.35
C ILE A 284 -15.83 -6.34 -13.67
N ARG A 285 -15.61 -7.38 -12.85
CA ARG A 285 -16.58 -8.47 -12.63
C ARG A 285 -16.73 -8.84 -11.16
N ARG A 286 -18.00 -8.95 -10.76
CA ARG A 286 -18.53 -9.39 -9.46
C ARG A 286 -18.67 -10.92 -9.39
N SER A 287 -18.62 -11.40 -8.14
CA SER A 287 -19.33 -12.54 -7.51
C SER A 287 -19.00 -14.00 -7.83
N SER A 288 -18.66 -14.74 -6.77
CA SER A 288 -19.23 -16.04 -6.33
C SER A 288 -18.52 -16.42 -5.01
N ARG A 289 -19.09 -16.31 -3.80
CA ARG A 289 -20.12 -17.11 -3.10
C ARG A 289 -20.04 -18.63 -3.32
N MET A 290 -19.97 -19.35 -2.17
CA MET A 290 -20.12 -20.80 -1.92
C MET A 290 -18.84 -21.65 -2.11
N LYS A 291 -18.46 -22.59 -1.24
CA LYS A 291 -19.18 -23.41 -0.24
C LYS A 291 -18.21 -23.83 0.89
N VAL A 292 -18.65 -23.74 2.14
CA VAL A 292 -18.09 -24.49 3.26
C VAL A 292 -18.70 -25.88 3.22
N SER A 293 -17.87 -26.91 3.10
CA SER A 293 -18.26 -28.31 3.15
C SER A 293 -18.25 -28.79 4.60
N CYS A 294 -19.42 -28.81 5.25
CA CYS A 294 -19.61 -29.57 6.47
C CYS A 294 -19.75 -31.05 6.09
N LYS A 295 -18.80 -31.88 6.53
CA LYS A 295 -18.95 -33.33 6.51
C LYS A 295 -19.94 -33.74 7.60
N GLU A 296 -20.90 -34.55 7.18
CA GLU A 296 -21.86 -35.29 7.98
C GLU A 296 -21.14 -36.22 8.98
N VAL A 297 -21.66 -36.29 10.20
CA VAL A 297 -21.38 -37.39 11.14
C VAL A 297 -22.74 -37.99 11.50
N SER A 298 -22.95 -39.25 11.12
CA SER A 298 -24.09 -40.05 11.53
C SER A 298 -24.07 -40.34 13.04
N PRO A 299 -25.25 -40.52 13.68
CA PRO A 299 -25.34 -40.81 15.10
C PRO A 299 -25.22 -42.32 15.35
N GLY A 300 -24.44 -42.71 16.35
CA GLY A 300 -24.29 -44.11 16.74
C GLY A 300 -23.77 -44.29 18.16
N SER A 301 -24.70 -44.65 19.05
CA SER A 301 -24.54 -45.52 20.23
C SER A 301 -23.77 -45.05 21.47
N ALA A 302 -24.56 -44.88 22.54
CA ALA A 302 -24.39 -45.31 23.93
C ALA A 302 -22.98 -45.55 24.52
N GLY A 303 -22.72 -44.89 25.65
CA GLY A 303 -21.67 -45.24 26.60
C GLY A 303 -21.72 -44.38 27.87
N SER A 304 -22.29 -44.95 28.93
CA SER A 304 -22.30 -44.43 30.30
C SER A 304 -20.92 -44.03 30.83
N ALA A 305 -20.85 -42.96 31.62
CA ALA A 305 -20.09 -42.94 32.89
C ALA A 305 -20.38 -41.66 33.70
N SER A 306 -20.82 -41.86 34.94
CA SER A 306 -20.91 -40.86 35.99
C SER A 306 -19.52 -40.38 36.44
N SER A 307 -19.35 -39.10 36.78
CA SER A 307 -18.36 -38.69 37.80
C SER A 307 -18.60 -37.27 38.34
N VAL A 308 -19.10 -37.22 39.57
CA VAL A 308 -18.62 -36.44 40.73
C VAL A 308 -18.25 -34.96 40.58
N ARG A 309 -19.11 -34.12 41.20
CA ARG A 309 -18.84 -32.97 42.10
C ARG A 309 -17.43 -32.33 42.07
N ARG A 310 -17.39 -31.00 41.88
CA ARG A 310 -17.10 -30.02 42.95
C ARG A 310 -17.21 -28.57 42.46
N SER A 311 -17.98 -27.79 43.20
CA SER A 311 -18.14 -26.35 43.14
C SER A 311 -16.91 -25.63 43.69
N ALA A 312 -16.59 -24.44 43.16
CA ALA A 312 -15.74 -23.46 43.82
C ALA A 312 -16.55 -22.18 44.10
N ARG A 313 -16.77 -21.90 45.39
CA ARG A 313 -17.43 -20.70 45.91
C ARG A 313 -16.36 -19.72 46.41
N LEU A 314 -16.43 -18.50 45.88
CA LEU A 314 -16.14 -17.19 46.46
C LEU A 314 -15.37 -17.16 47.80
N LYS A 315 -14.24 -16.44 47.83
CA LYS A 315 -13.74 -15.77 49.04
C LYS A 315 -13.71 -14.25 48.83
N ALA A 316 -14.58 -13.58 49.56
CA ALA A 316 -14.45 -12.18 49.91
C ALA A 316 -13.28 -11.99 50.89
N LYS A 317 -12.57 -10.87 50.78
CA LYS A 317 -11.62 -10.40 51.79
C LYS A 317 -12.10 -9.04 52.28
N THR A 318 -12.53 -9.02 53.53
CA THR A 318 -12.89 -7.85 54.33
C THR A 318 -11.67 -7.33 55.11
N SER A 319 -11.69 -6.01 55.35
CA SER A 319 -11.02 -5.28 56.45
C SER A 319 -9.50 -5.06 56.32
N GLY A 320 -8.95 -3.87 56.57
CA GLY A 320 -9.52 -2.63 57.09
C GLY A 320 -8.43 -1.58 57.35
N LYS A 321 -8.89 -0.41 57.80
CA LYS A 321 -8.20 0.88 58.06
C LYS A 321 -7.90 1.75 56.85
#